data_AF-A0AAD2JY54-F1
#
_entry.id   AF-A0AAD2JY54-F1
#
_cell.length_a   1.000
_cell.length_b   1.000
_cell.length_c   1.000
_cell.angle_alpha   90.00
_cell.angle_beta   90.00
_cell.angle_gamma   90.00
#
_symmetry.space_group_name_H-M   'P 1'
#
loop_
_entity.id
_entity.type
_entity.pdbx_description
1 polymer ?
#
loop_
_entity_poly.entity_id
_entity_poly.type
_entity_poly.pdbx_seq_one_letter_code
_entity_poly.pdbx_strand_id
1 'polypeptide(L)'
;MTKAPHAHKSTISFRFPLSSGSPSPPSILLLSPDLAHQIQPRTSNPYLALPPPEDEIPNLDKLPSKQPPSPPPTTPACTMSGHHCITLAANPPYFDGDPSKYLGFDETKILFVLSYLRNKTGTSCAASRWAMNWKQHNFDGFQGLKAGVTSKNFLEELQRAFGDSNAEQVTAARLMALHQNKRSFADYISDFKMLAVDAGYNVVNTTNKKGEYKQGDQDNILIEFLERGLSSEIASHLYNTGVPLPKAYGAFKAWCINIEANALRDQPRKASYGHPTPQPPP
;
A
#
# COMPACT_ATOMS: atom_id res chain seq x y z
N MET A 1 47.39 -4.18 -23.90
CA MET A 1 46.29 -3.36 -23.35
C MET A 1 45.02 -4.21 -23.38
N THR A 2 44.71 -4.85 -22.26
CA THR A 2 43.66 -5.89 -22.17
C THR A 2 42.40 -5.24 -21.60
N LYS A 3 41.32 -5.23 -22.38
CA LYS A 3 40.06 -4.55 -22.05
C LYS A 3 39.21 -5.47 -21.18
N ALA A 4 38.89 -5.05 -19.95
CA ALA A 4 38.04 -5.79 -19.04
C ALA A 4 36.55 -5.70 -19.44
N PRO A 5 35.73 -6.75 -19.23
CA PRO A 5 34.32 -6.72 -19.58
C PRO A 5 33.46 -6.04 -18.50
N HIS A 6 32.54 -5.19 -18.95
CA HIS A 6 31.55 -4.50 -18.14
C HIS A 6 30.47 -5.48 -17.63
N ALA A 7 30.26 -5.50 -16.31
CA ALA A 7 29.15 -6.20 -15.68
C ALA A 7 27.85 -5.39 -15.81
N HIS A 8 26.85 -5.95 -16.49
CA HIS A 8 25.50 -5.42 -16.51
C HIS A 8 24.78 -5.76 -15.19
N LYS A 9 24.33 -4.73 -14.46
CA LYS A 9 23.39 -4.88 -13.35
C LYS A 9 21.97 -4.95 -13.92
N SER A 10 21.37 -6.14 -13.89
CA SER A 10 19.96 -6.32 -14.21
C SER A 10 19.12 -6.11 -12.96
N THR A 11 18.30 -5.06 -12.95
CA THR A 11 17.25 -4.84 -11.94
C THR A 11 16.07 -5.76 -12.24
N ILE A 12 15.83 -6.74 -11.38
CA ILE A 12 14.66 -7.63 -11.45
C ILE A 12 13.48 -6.92 -10.80
N SER A 13 12.46 -6.58 -11.60
CA SER A 13 11.19 -6.04 -11.13
C SER A 13 10.16 -7.17 -11.07
N PHE A 14 9.67 -7.50 -9.88
CA PHE A 14 8.60 -8.47 -9.70
C PHE A 14 7.26 -7.80 -10.00
N ARG A 15 6.65 -8.12 -11.14
CA ARG A 15 5.23 -7.87 -11.40
C ARG A 15 4.46 -9.15 -11.11
N PHE A 16 3.53 -9.08 -10.15
CA PHE A 16 2.60 -10.17 -9.87
C PHE A 16 1.50 -10.20 -10.96
N PRO A 17 1.12 -11.37 -11.48
CA PRO A 17 -0.04 -11.48 -12.36
C PRO A 17 -1.31 -11.27 -11.53
N LEU A 18 -2.02 -10.18 -11.80
CA LEU A 18 -3.37 -9.97 -11.28
C LEU A 18 -4.28 -11.08 -11.83
N SER A 19 -4.99 -11.74 -10.91
CA SER A 19 -6.04 -12.70 -11.20
C SER A 19 -7.09 -12.07 -12.11
N SER A 20 -7.36 -12.67 -13.27
CA SER A 20 -8.33 -12.20 -14.26
C SER A 20 -9.79 -12.48 -13.86
N GLY A 21 -10.10 -12.46 -12.56
CA GLY A 21 -11.47 -12.48 -12.08
C GLY A 21 -12.09 -11.12 -12.36
N SER A 22 -13.04 -11.05 -13.30
CA SER A 22 -13.86 -9.86 -13.54
C SER A 22 -14.47 -9.40 -12.21
N PRO A 23 -14.05 -8.24 -11.66
CA PRO A 23 -14.71 -7.71 -10.48
C PRO A 23 -16.04 -7.13 -10.94
N SER A 24 -17.13 -7.66 -10.40
CA SER A 24 -18.43 -7.00 -10.48
C SER A 24 -18.26 -5.58 -9.91
N PRO A 25 -18.82 -4.54 -10.55
CA PRO A 25 -18.68 -3.18 -10.06
C PRO A 25 -19.24 -3.08 -8.63
N PRO A 26 -18.58 -2.34 -7.72
CA PRO A 26 -19.15 -2.07 -6.41
C PRO A 26 -20.48 -1.36 -6.61
N SER A 27 -21.55 -1.95 -6.05
CA SER A 27 -22.87 -1.31 -6.00
C SER A 27 -22.76 -0.07 -5.10
N ILE A 28 -22.53 1.08 -5.71
CA ILE A 28 -22.64 2.37 -5.03
C ILE A 28 -24.13 2.59 -4.79
N LEU A 29 -24.57 2.36 -3.55
CA LEU A 29 -25.86 2.86 -3.07
C LEU A 29 -25.82 4.38 -3.14
N LEU A 30 -26.54 4.94 -4.11
CA LEU A 30 -26.93 6.35 -4.16
C LEU A 30 -27.68 6.68 -2.85
N LEU A 31 -26.99 7.23 -1.86
CA LEU A 31 -27.64 7.85 -0.70
C LEU A 31 -28.39 9.08 -1.19
N SER A 32 -29.72 9.05 -1.05
CA SER A 32 -30.60 10.20 -1.26
C SER A 32 -30.28 11.33 -0.26
N PRO A 33 -30.39 12.61 -0.65
CA PRO A 33 -29.91 13.75 0.12
C PRO A 33 -30.86 14.24 1.24
N ASP A 34 -31.84 13.45 1.69
CA ASP A 34 -32.92 13.95 2.56
C ASP A 34 -32.88 13.36 3.97
N LEU A 35 -31.80 13.65 4.72
CA LEU A 35 -31.79 13.48 6.19
C LEU A 35 -30.71 14.35 6.86
N ALA A 36 -30.69 15.64 6.53
CA ALA A 36 -29.68 16.58 7.03
C ALA A 36 -30.15 17.43 8.21
N HIS A 37 -31.05 16.99 9.10
CA HIS A 37 -31.39 17.74 10.32
C HIS A 37 -31.68 16.82 11.52
N GLN A 38 -30.64 16.46 12.28
CA GLN A 38 -30.69 16.34 13.76
C GLN A 38 -29.40 15.73 14.30
N ILE A 39 -28.36 16.53 14.53
CA ILE A 39 -27.39 16.25 15.60
C ILE A 39 -26.97 17.59 16.22
N GLN A 40 -27.42 17.85 17.45
CA GLN A 40 -26.92 18.96 18.26
C GLN A 40 -25.51 18.65 18.81
N PRO A 41 -24.65 19.66 18.98
CA PRO A 41 -23.34 19.48 19.60
C PRO A 41 -23.48 19.27 21.12
N ARG A 42 -22.96 18.14 21.61
CA ARG A 42 -22.90 17.82 23.03
C ARG A 42 -21.86 18.71 23.70
N THR A 43 -22.30 19.40 24.73
CA THR A 43 -21.56 20.35 25.55
C THR A 43 -20.45 19.71 26.37
N SER A 44 -19.40 20.51 26.55
CA SER A 44 -18.29 20.40 27.48
C SER A 44 -18.68 19.97 28.90
N ASN A 45 -17.88 19.08 29.51
CA ASN A 45 -17.98 18.73 30.92
C ASN A 45 -16.64 19.05 31.61
N PRO A 46 -16.57 20.03 32.55
CA PRO A 46 -15.38 20.27 33.36
C PRO A 46 -15.71 20.21 34.86
N TYR A 47 -15.24 19.22 35.62
CA TYR A 47 -15.14 19.26 37.11
C TYR A 47 -14.12 18.19 37.52
N LEU A 48 -12.91 18.59 37.96
CA LEU A 48 -12.48 18.93 39.33
C LEU A 48 -12.01 17.71 40.15
N ALA A 49 -10.77 17.85 40.63
CA ALA A 49 -10.01 16.91 41.42
C ALA A 49 -10.52 16.79 42.86
N LEU A 50 -10.40 15.59 43.45
CA LEU A 50 -10.27 15.37 44.89
C LEU A 50 -9.30 14.18 45.15
N PRO A 51 -8.43 14.27 46.17
CA PRO A 51 -7.42 13.25 46.53
C PRO A 51 -8.00 12.09 47.37
N PRO A 52 -7.24 10.99 47.58
CA PRO A 52 -7.76 9.74 48.15
C PRO A 52 -7.77 9.74 49.69
N PRO A 53 -8.62 8.92 50.34
CA PRO A 53 -8.49 8.63 51.76
C PRO A 53 -7.51 7.47 52.02
N GLU A 54 -6.70 7.67 53.07
CA GLU A 54 -5.82 6.70 53.71
C GLU A 54 -6.59 5.74 54.64
N ASP A 55 -5.86 4.74 55.15
CA ASP A 55 -6.15 3.78 56.22
C ASP A 55 -6.88 2.46 55.86
N GLU A 56 -6.13 1.34 55.87
CA GLU A 56 -6.00 0.46 57.04
C GLU A 56 -5.15 -0.80 56.70
N ILE A 57 -4.12 -1.02 57.52
CA ILE A 57 -3.32 -2.26 57.57
C ILE A 57 -4.03 -3.25 58.49
N PRO A 58 -4.05 -4.56 58.16
CA PRO A 58 -3.93 -5.54 59.23
C PRO A 58 -2.84 -6.62 59.00
N ASN A 59 -1.93 -6.60 59.98
CA ASN A 59 -1.36 -7.71 60.71
C ASN A 59 -0.47 -8.78 60.05
N LEU A 60 0.76 -8.73 60.52
CA LEU A 60 1.87 -9.64 60.37
C LEU A 60 1.90 -10.55 61.61
N ASP A 61 1.49 -11.81 61.50
CA ASP A 61 1.86 -12.83 62.51
C ASP A 61 1.63 -14.27 61.99
N LYS A 62 2.72 -14.88 61.50
CA LYS A 62 3.11 -16.29 61.73
C LYS A 62 4.27 -16.69 60.81
N LEU A 63 5.47 -16.64 61.35
CA LEU A 63 6.57 -17.51 60.94
C LEU A 63 6.38 -18.89 61.58
N PRO A 64 6.78 -19.97 60.89
CA PRO A 64 7.78 -20.80 61.54
C PRO A 64 8.90 -21.30 60.62
N SER A 65 10.10 -21.23 61.21
CA SER A 65 11.15 -22.24 61.23
C SER A 65 12.12 -22.40 60.05
N LYS A 66 13.40 -22.32 60.45
CA LYS A 66 14.65 -22.46 59.70
C LYS A 66 14.74 -23.76 58.90
N GLN A 67 15.20 -23.64 57.66
CA GLN A 67 15.80 -24.72 56.89
C GLN A 67 17.15 -24.24 56.31
N PRO A 68 18.25 -25.01 56.44
CA PRO A 68 19.58 -24.59 55.95
C PRO A 68 19.65 -24.57 54.41
N PRO A 69 20.49 -23.71 53.81
CA PRO A 69 20.58 -23.55 52.36
C PRO A 69 21.15 -24.82 51.72
N SER A 70 20.39 -25.38 50.78
CA SER A 70 20.87 -26.44 49.89
C SER A 70 21.88 -25.87 48.87
N PRO A 71 22.90 -26.65 48.47
CA PRO A 71 23.88 -26.21 47.47
C PRO A 71 23.21 -25.94 46.11
N PRO A 72 23.78 -25.01 45.30
CA PRO A 72 23.18 -24.65 44.02
C PRO A 72 23.10 -25.88 43.10
N PRO A 73 21.96 -26.10 42.41
CA PRO A 73 21.87 -27.16 41.43
C PRO A 73 22.84 -26.88 40.28
N THR A 74 23.78 -27.81 40.11
CA THR A 74 24.61 -27.96 38.92
C THR A 74 23.74 -27.87 37.68
N THR A 75 24.02 -26.88 36.85
CA THR A 75 23.45 -26.65 35.52
C THR A 75 23.42 -27.95 34.73
N PRO A 76 22.25 -28.53 34.42
CA PRO A 76 22.13 -29.40 33.25
C PRO A 76 22.14 -28.48 32.04
N ALA A 77 23.02 -28.80 31.10
CA ALA A 77 23.14 -28.19 29.79
C ALA A 77 21.79 -27.78 29.19
N CYS A 78 21.78 -26.63 28.51
CA CYS A 78 20.71 -26.16 27.64
C CYS A 78 19.93 -27.33 27.04
N THR A 79 18.75 -27.57 27.60
CA THR A 79 17.74 -28.38 26.94
C THR A 79 17.46 -27.65 25.63
N MET A 80 17.74 -28.32 24.52
CA MET A 80 17.36 -27.90 23.17
C MET A 80 15.83 -27.78 23.14
N SER A 81 15.32 -26.65 23.61
CA SER A 81 13.95 -26.27 23.34
C SER A 81 13.89 -26.11 21.83
N GLY A 82 13.17 -27.01 21.18
CA GLY A 82 12.85 -27.02 19.75
C GLY A 82 11.98 -25.83 19.38
N HIS A 83 12.40 -24.61 19.75
CA HIS A 83 11.85 -23.39 19.25
C HIS A 83 12.09 -23.41 17.75
N HIS A 84 11.01 -23.64 17.01
CA HIS A 84 10.92 -23.56 15.55
C HIS A 84 11.33 -22.15 15.10
N CYS A 85 12.63 -21.87 15.09
CA CYS A 85 13.18 -20.61 14.67
C CYS A 85 13.15 -20.55 13.14
N ILE A 86 12.75 -19.41 12.59
CA ILE A 86 12.81 -19.15 11.16
C ILE A 86 14.17 -18.49 10.90
N THR A 87 15.08 -19.26 10.30
CA THR A 87 16.40 -18.78 9.89
C THR A 87 16.32 -18.02 8.57
N LEU A 88 17.38 -17.27 8.23
CA LEU A 88 17.48 -16.69 6.89
C LEU A 88 17.58 -17.83 5.89
N ALA A 89 16.65 -17.90 4.94
CA ALA A 89 16.75 -18.85 3.85
C ALA A 89 17.55 -18.23 2.70
N ALA A 90 18.30 -19.08 1.99
CA ALA A 90 18.97 -18.69 0.76
C ALA A 90 17.93 -18.38 -0.34
N ASN A 91 18.36 -17.61 -1.36
CA ASN A 91 17.55 -17.42 -2.55
C ASN A 91 17.18 -18.79 -3.15
N PRO A 92 15.92 -19.00 -3.59
CA PRO A 92 15.53 -20.23 -4.27
C PRO A 92 16.42 -20.48 -5.49
N PRO A 93 16.82 -21.74 -5.77
CA PRO A 93 17.56 -22.07 -6.97
C PRO A 93 16.71 -21.83 -8.23
N TYR A 94 17.36 -21.72 -9.39
CA TYR A 94 16.63 -21.68 -10.67
C TYR A 94 15.88 -23.00 -10.88
N PHE A 95 14.62 -22.93 -11.33
CA PHE A 95 13.82 -24.11 -11.62
C PHE A 95 14.07 -24.56 -13.05
N ASP A 96 14.55 -25.80 -13.20
CA ASP A 96 14.89 -26.43 -14.48
C ASP A 96 13.68 -26.98 -15.24
N GLY A 97 12.47 -26.88 -14.67
CA GLY A 97 11.25 -27.40 -15.27
C GLY A 97 10.94 -28.85 -14.91
N ASP A 98 11.77 -29.51 -14.09
CA ASP A 98 11.57 -30.90 -13.66
C ASP A 98 10.38 -31.01 -12.68
N PRO A 99 9.28 -31.68 -13.06
CA PRO A 99 8.11 -31.83 -12.20
C PRO A 99 8.40 -32.56 -10.88
N SER A 100 9.39 -33.46 -10.86
CA SER A 100 9.77 -34.22 -9.66
C SER A 100 10.39 -33.35 -8.58
N LYS A 101 10.96 -32.19 -8.95
CA LYS A 101 11.59 -31.22 -8.04
C LYS A 101 10.65 -30.08 -7.64
N TYR A 102 9.46 -30.03 -8.21
CA TYR A 102 8.54 -28.90 -8.03
C TYR A 102 8.15 -28.66 -6.57
N LEU A 103 7.89 -29.73 -5.81
CA LEU A 103 7.53 -29.63 -4.39
C LEU A 103 8.67 -29.03 -3.54
N GLY A 104 9.89 -29.53 -3.72
CA GLY A 104 11.07 -28.98 -3.05
C GLY A 104 11.36 -27.53 -3.46
N PHE A 105 11.11 -27.18 -4.72
CA PHE A 105 11.24 -25.81 -5.19
C PHE A 105 10.23 -24.87 -4.53
N ASP A 106 8.96 -25.28 -4.41
CA ASP A 106 7.94 -24.49 -3.72
C ASP A 106 8.23 -24.34 -2.22
N GLU A 107 8.73 -25.39 -1.57
CA GLU A 107 9.22 -25.31 -0.19
C GLU A 107 10.31 -24.23 -0.04
N THR A 108 11.30 -24.19 -0.95
CA THR A 108 12.36 -23.17 -0.89
C THR A 108 11.83 -21.75 -1.05
N LYS A 109 10.83 -21.52 -1.92
CA LYS A 109 10.18 -20.19 -2.04
C LYS A 109 9.46 -19.79 -0.77
N ILE A 110 8.68 -20.71 -0.19
CA ILE A 110 7.91 -20.45 1.02
C ILE A 110 8.86 -20.12 2.17
N LEU A 111 9.91 -20.93 2.38
CA LEU A 111 10.93 -20.68 3.39
C LEU A 111 11.65 -19.35 3.17
N PHE A 112 11.94 -19.01 1.91
CA PHE A 112 12.51 -17.72 1.53
C PHE A 112 11.62 -16.56 1.98
N VAL A 113 10.33 -16.57 1.65
CA VAL A 113 9.39 -15.51 2.06
C VAL A 113 9.22 -15.46 3.59
N LEU A 114 9.05 -16.61 4.25
CA LEU A 114 8.94 -16.69 5.72
C LEU A 114 10.17 -16.07 6.41
N SER A 115 11.35 -16.20 5.81
CA SER A 115 12.58 -15.63 6.35
C SER A 115 12.62 -14.09 6.37
N TYR A 116 11.78 -13.40 5.59
CA TYR A 116 11.60 -11.95 5.67
C TYR A 116 10.64 -11.53 6.78
N LEU A 117 9.75 -12.42 7.22
CA LEU A 117 8.82 -12.19 8.31
C LEU A 117 9.46 -12.41 9.69
N ARG A 118 10.71 -12.90 9.73
CA ARG A 118 11.46 -13.05 10.98
C ARG A 118 11.80 -11.68 11.55
N ASN A 119 11.72 -11.54 12.86
CA ASN A 119 12.26 -10.36 13.52
C ASN A 119 13.76 -10.53 13.78
N LYS A 120 14.58 -9.60 13.28
CA LYS A 120 16.04 -9.58 13.51
C LYS A 120 16.41 -9.28 14.97
N THR A 121 15.57 -8.57 15.71
CA THR A 121 15.84 -8.15 17.09
C THR A 121 15.43 -9.19 18.13
N GLY A 122 14.90 -10.35 17.70
CA GLY A 122 14.43 -11.41 18.61
C GLY A 122 13.11 -11.10 19.33
N THR A 123 12.60 -9.86 19.27
CA THR A 123 11.29 -9.50 19.82
C THR A 123 10.16 -10.03 18.93
N SER A 124 9.17 -10.70 19.49
CA SER A 124 8.09 -11.31 18.71
C SER A 124 7.13 -10.24 18.15
N CYS A 125 7.15 -9.99 16.84
CA CYS A 125 6.14 -9.17 16.15
C CYS A 125 5.01 -10.04 15.59
N ALA A 126 3.85 -9.45 15.27
CA ALA A 126 2.70 -10.18 14.72
C ALA A 126 3.07 -11.00 13.48
N ALA A 127 3.86 -10.43 12.56
CA ALA A 127 4.33 -11.13 11.37
C ALA A 127 5.18 -12.36 11.70
N SER A 128 6.12 -12.23 12.64
CA SER A 128 6.97 -13.36 13.06
C SER A 128 6.16 -14.47 13.76
N ARG A 129 5.15 -14.11 14.56
CA ARG A 129 4.25 -15.09 15.21
C ARG A 129 3.42 -15.84 14.19
N TRP A 130 2.82 -15.12 13.24
CA TRP A 130 2.07 -15.73 12.16
C TRP A 130 2.96 -16.69 11.36
N ALA A 131 4.16 -16.25 10.97
CA ALA A 131 5.09 -17.07 10.20
C ALA A 131 5.50 -18.36 10.94
N MET A 132 5.75 -18.26 12.27
CA MET A 132 6.06 -19.43 13.10
C MET A 132 4.87 -20.38 13.20
N ASN A 133 3.67 -19.87 13.47
CA ASN A 133 2.45 -20.68 13.57
C ASN A 133 2.13 -21.35 12.23
N TRP A 134 2.28 -20.62 11.13
CA TRP A 134 2.06 -21.13 9.78
C TRP A 134 3.05 -22.26 9.46
N LYS A 135 4.35 -22.07 9.77
CA LYS A 135 5.37 -23.10 9.60
C LYS A 135 5.05 -24.34 10.44
N GLN A 136 4.66 -24.19 11.69
CA GLN A 136 4.30 -25.31 12.56
C GLN A 136 3.09 -26.10 12.05
N HIS A 137 2.10 -25.44 11.44
CA HIS A 137 0.93 -26.10 10.89
C HIS A 137 1.19 -26.79 9.54
N ASN A 138 2.12 -26.28 8.75
CA ASN A 138 2.31 -26.70 7.35
C ASN A 138 3.58 -27.53 7.11
N PHE A 139 4.44 -27.70 8.12
CA PHE A 139 5.61 -28.57 8.04
C PHE A 139 5.47 -29.77 8.97
N ASP A 140 5.65 -30.97 8.42
CA ASP A 140 5.81 -32.18 9.19
C ASP A 140 7.31 -32.32 9.48
N GLY A 141 7.71 -32.11 10.74
CA GLY A 141 9.09 -31.80 11.14
C GLY A 141 10.23 -32.57 10.45
N PHE A 142 10.02 -33.83 10.08
CA PHE A 142 11.01 -34.65 9.34
C PHE A 142 10.72 -34.86 7.85
N GLN A 143 9.48 -34.61 7.38
CA GLN A 143 9.05 -34.84 5.99
C GLN A 143 9.01 -33.56 5.15
N GLY A 144 9.23 -32.39 5.75
CA GLY A 144 9.22 -31.11 5.03
C GLY A 144 7.81 -30.54 4.90
N LEU A 145 7.55 -29.86 3.79
CA LEU A 145 6.26 -29.22 3.52
C LEU A 145 5.14 -30.29 3.34
N LYS A 146 3.99 -30.09 4.00
CA LYS A 146 2.83 -30.99 3.89
C LYS A 146 2.34 -31.13 2.45
N ALA A 147 1.89 -32.33 2.10
CA ALA A 147 1.30 -32.60 0.78
C ALA A 147 0.12 -31.66 0.49
N GLY A 148 0.10 -31.05 -0.70
CA GLY A 148 -0.95 -30.12 -1.14
C GLY A 148 -0.71 -28.66 -0.77
N VAL A 149 0.29 -28.34 0.06
CA VAL A 149 0.72 -26.96 0.28
C VAL A 149 1.60 -26.53 -0.89
N THR A 150 1.24 -25.41 -1.53
CA THR A 150 1.95 -24.84 -2.67
C THR A 150 2.31 -23.39 -2.39
N SER A 151 3.27 -22.85 -3.14
CA SER A 151 3.63 -21.44 -3.07
C SER A 151 2.44 -20.52 -3.37
N LYS A 152 1.53 -20.94 -4.26
CA LYS A 152 0.29 -20.24 -4.55
C LYS A 152 -0.61 -20.14 -3.32
N ASN A 153 -0.95 -21.27 -2.69
CA ASN A 153 -1.82 -21.30 -1.51
C ASN A 153 -1.21 -20.51 -0.34
N PHE A 154 0.11 -20.62 -0.16
CA PHE A 154 0.84 -19.84 0.83
C PHE A 154 0.71 -18.32 0.59
N LEU A 155 0.86 -17.85 -0.65
CA LEU A 155 0.73 -16.43 -0.98
C LEU A 155 -0.71 -15.92 -0.78
N GLU A 156 -1.72 -16.75 -1.08
CA GLU A 156 -3.12 -16.42 -0.81
C GLU A 156 -3.40 -16.29 0.69
N GLU A 157 -2.87 -17.18 1.52
CA GLU A 157 -2.98 -17.09 2.98
C GLU A 157 -2.22 -15.89 3.55
N LEU A 158 -1.03 -15.61 3.01
CA LEU A 158 -0.24 -14.44 3.37
C LEU A 158 -1.00 -13.15 3.06
N GLN A 159 -1.60 -13.06 1.87
CA GLN A 159 -2.43 -11.94 1.47
C GLN A 159 -3.68 -11.84 2.34
N ARG A 160 -4.30 -12.95 2.75
CA ARG A 160 -5.45 -12.91 3.67
C ARG A 160 -5.05 -12.45 5.08
N ALA A 161 -3.86 -12.82 5.55
CA ALA A 161 -3.40 -12.51 6.90
C ALA A 161 -2.90 -11.07 7.06
N PHE A 162 -2.28 -10.50 6.02
CA PHE A 162 -1.68 -9.17 6.06
C PHE A 162 -2.28 -8.17 5.07
N GLY A 163 -3.14 -8.62 4.17
CA GLY A 163 -3.87 -7.75 3.28
C GLY A 163 -4.83 -6.90 4.10
N ASP A 164 -4.71 -5.59 3.93
CA ASP A 164 -5.66 -4.66 4.50
C ASP A 164 -6.95 -4.73 3.65
N SER A 165 -7.99 -5.34 4.23
CA SER A 165 -9.31 -5.47 3.59
C SER A 165 -9.92 -4.11 3.23
N ASN A 166 -9.47 -3.05 3.89
CA ASN A 166 -9.93 -1.70 3.67
C ASN A 166 -8.98 -0.91 2.76
N ALA A 167 -7.86 -1.49 2.30
CA ALA A 167 -6.88 -0.77 1.47
C ALA A 167 -7.52 -0.17 0.22
N GLU A 168 -8.36 -0.93 -0.48
CA GLU A 168 -9.05 -0.45 -1.68
C GLU A 168 -9.99 0.71 -1.34
N GLN A 169 -10.78 0.60 -0.26
CA GLN A 169 -11.71 1.65 0.17
C GLN A 169 -11.00 2.91 0.64
N VAL A 170 -9.93 2.76 1.43
CA VAL A 170 -9.10 3.88 1.92
C VAL A 170 -8.42 4.56 0.74
N THR A 171 -7.93 3.79 -0.23
CA THR A 171 -7.28 4.34 -1.43
C THR A 171 -8.31 5.00 -2.35
N ALA A 172 -9.51 4.44 -2.50
CA ALA A 172 -10.60 5.08 -3.24
C ALA A 172 -11.01 6.41 -2.59
N ALA A 173 -11.12 6.47 -1.26
CA ALA A 173 -11.38 7.71 -0.55
C ALA A 173 -10.26 8.75 -0.74
N ARG A 174 -8.99 8.32 -0.72
CA ARG A 174 -7.83 9.18 -1.02
C ARG A 174 -7.85 9.67 -2.46
N LEU A 175 -8.23 8.82 -3.42
CA LEU A 175 -8.37 9.17 -4.82
C LEU A 175 -9.44 10.25 -5.00
N MET A 176 -10.60 10.10 -4.33
CA MET A 176 -11.68 11.10 -4.38
C MET A 176 -11.30 12.44 -3.74
N ALA A 177 -10.44 12.42 -2.72
CA ALA A 177 -9.94 13.61 -2.06
C ALA A 177 -8.70 14.22 -2.75
N LEU A 178 -8.20 13.62 -3.83
CA LEU A 178 -6.99 14.07 -4.50
C LEU A 178 -7.28 15.32 -5.35
N HIS A 179 -6.62 16.41 -5.01
CA HIS A 179 -6.65 17.64 -5.80
C HIS A 179 -5.25 18.02 -6.32
N GLN A 180 -5.20 18.59 -7.52
CA GLN A 180 -3.99 19.11 -8.14
C GLN A 180 -3.43 20.27 -7.32
N ASN A 181 -4.29 21.19 -6.86
CA ASN A 181 -3.89 22.41 -6.15
C ASN A 181 -2.86 23.21 -6.97
N LYS A 182 -1.75 23.63 -6.33
CA LYS A 182 -0.65 24.38 -6.96
C LYS A 182 0.41 23.46 -7.62
N ARG A 183 0.18 22.15 -7.66
CA ARG A 183 1.14 21.19 -8.22
C ARG A 183 1.01 21.13 -9.74
N SER A 184 2.09 20.73 -10.41
CA SER A 184 2.05 20.45 -11.84
C SER A 184 1.05 19.33 -12.14
N PHE A 185 0.44 19.35 -13.31
CA PHE A 185 -0.46 18.28 -13.76
C PHE A 185 0.31 16.96 -13.88
N ALA A 186 1.60 17.00 -14.23
CA ALA A 186 2.46 15.83 -14.31
C ALA A 186 2.65 15.12 -12.95
N ASP A 187 2.83 15.88 -11.86
CA ASP A 187 2.94 15.30 -10.51
C ASP A 187 1.58 14.77 -10.05
N TYR A 188 0.53 15.57 -10.25
CA TYR A 188 -0.84 15.19 -9.89
C TYR A 188 -1.29 13.91 -10.62
N ILE A 189 -1.06 13.78 -11.93
CA ILE A 189 -1.48 12.61 -12.70
C ILE A 189 -0.69 11.35 -12.30
N SER A 190 0.54 11.51 -11.83
CA SER A 190 1.34 10.40 -11.30
C SER A 190 0.69 9.83 -10.04
N ASP A 191 0.39 10.69 -9.07
CA ASP A 191 -0.30 10.29 -7.83
C ASP A 191 -1.69 9.71 -8.11
N PHE A 192 -2.44 10.35 -9.01
CA PHE A 192 -3.76 9.90 -9.43
C PHE A 192 -3.71 8.47 -9.99
N LYS A 193 -2.75 8.18 -10.88
CA LYS A 193 -2.59 6.86 -11.49
C LYS A 193 -2.27 5.80 -10.46
N MET A 194 -1.38 6.10 -9.53
CA MET A 194 -1.01 5.20 -8.45
C MET A 194 -2.23 4.86 -7.59
N LEU A 195 -2.94 5.89 -7.10
CA LEU A 195 -4.14 5.70 -6.29
C LEU A 195 -5.28 5.02 -7.05
N ALA A 196 -5.45 5.29 -8.34
CA ALA A 196 -6.46 4.63 -9.15
C ALA A 196 -6.17 3.13 -9.31
N VAL A 197 -4.91 2.75 -9.55
CA VAL A 197 -4.51 1.33 -9.63
C VAL A 197 -4.68 0.64 -8.28
N ASP A 198 -4.25 1.29 -7.19
CA ASP A 198 -4.37 0.74 -5.84
C ASP A 198 -5.84 0.63 -5.37
N ALA A 199 -6.74 1.44 -5.94
CA ALA A 199 -8.18 1.36 -5.73
C ALA A 199 -8.89 0.39 -6.69
N GLY A 200 -8.13 -0.36 -7.50
CA GLY A 200 -8.67 -1.39 -8.40
C GLY A 200 -9.17 -0.88 -9.76
N TYR A 201 -8.90 0.38 -10.11
CA TYR A 201 -9.25 0.92 -11.43
C TYR A 201 -8.21 0.56 -12.49
N ASN A 202 -8.70 0.24 -13.68
CA ASN A 202 -7.91 -0.10 -14.83
C ASN A 202 -7.51 1.17 -15.60
N VAL A 203 -6.28 1.66 -15.35
CA VAL A 203 -5.75 2.89 -15.95
C VAL A 203 -4.96 2.62 -17.24
N VAL A 204 -5.52 1.83 -18.15
CA VAL A 204 -4.84 1.47 -19.41
C VAL A 204 -5.17 2.46 -20.51
N ASN A 205 -4.12 3.09 -21.05
CA ASN A 205 -4.21 3.86 -22.28
C ASN A 205 -4.26 2.88 -23.46
N THR A 206 -5.46 2.54 -23.94
CA THR A 206 -5.59 1.75 -25.15
C THR A 206 -5.60 2.66 -26.37
N THR A 207 -4.75 2.39 -27.35
CA THR A 207 -4.78 3.05 -28.67
C THR A 207 -5.08 2.04 -29.76
N ASN A 208 -5.74 2.49 -30.84
CA ASN A 208 -5.93 1.67 -32.03
C ASN A 208 -4.66 1.67 -32.91
N LYS A 209 -4.66 0.89 -34.00
CA LYS A 209 -3.53 0.83 -34.95
C LYS A 209 -3.18 2.18 -35.59
N LYS A 210 -4.07 3.17 -35.52
CA LYS A 210 -3.89 4.54 -36.01
C LYS A 210 -3.38 5.50 -34.92
N GLY A 211 -3.16 5.01 -33.70
CA GLY A 211 -2.74 5.82 -32.56
C GLY A 211 -3.86 6.56 -31.83
N GLU A 212 -5.13 6.36 -32.18
CA GLU A 212 -6.28 7.01 -31.54
C GLU A 212 -6.66 6.27 -30.26
N TYR A 213 -6.98 7.01 -29.19
CA TYR A 213 -7.39 6.44 -27.92
C TYR A 213 -8.76 5.75 -28.03
N LYS A 214 -8.87 4.53 -27.48
CA LYS A 214 -10.15 3.83 -27.32
C LYS A 214 -10.69 4.06 -25.91
N GLN A 215 -12.00 4.21 -25.82
CA GLN A 215 -12.71 4.32 -24.55
C GLN A 215 -12.71 2.95 -23.85
N GLY A 216 -12.20 2.91 -22.62
CA GLY A 216 -12.33 1.77 -21.71
C GLY A 216 -13.61 1.83 -20.86
N ASP A 217 -13.99 0.69 -20.29
CA ASP A 217 -15.23 0.54 -19.49
C ASP A 217 -15.27 1.46 -18.27
N GLN A 218 -14.10 1.79 -17.72
CA GLN A 218 -13.96 2.64 -16.52
C GLN A 218 -13.53 4.08 -16.83
N ASP A 219 -13.40 4.45 -18.12
CA ASP A 219 -12.87 5.75 -18.51
C ASP A 219 -13.76 6.91 -18.02
N ASN A 220 -15.08 6.75 -18.04
CA ASN A 220 -16.00 7.80 -17.58
C ASN A 220 -15.77 8.13 -16.10
N ILE A 221 -15.62 7.10 -15.26
CA ILE A 221 -15.39 7.26 -13.81
C ILE A 221 -14.01 7.91 -13.58
N LEU A 222 -12.99 7.46 -14.30
CA LEU A 222 -11.64 8.00 -14.19
C LEU A 222 -11.58 9.48 -14.64
N ILE A 223 -12.28 9.83 -15.71
CA ILE A 223 -12.39 11.21 -16.19
C ILE A 223 -13.12 12.06 -15.16
N GLU A 224 -14.24 11.60 -14.62
CA GLU A 224 -15.01 12.31 -13.59
C GLU A 224 -14.18 12.60 -12.34
N PHE A 225 -13.41 11.62 -11.84
CA PHE A 225 -12.49 11.86 -10.73
C PHE A 225 -11.38 12.83 -11.11
N LEU A 226 -10.84 12.70 -12.31
CA LEU A 226 -9.77 13.59 -12.75
C LEU A 226 -10.27 15.04 -12.82
N GLU A 227 -11.42 15.27 -13.46
CA GLU A 227 -12.07 16.57 -13.62
C GLU A 227 -12.30 17.27 -12.28
N ARG A 228 -12.80 16.56 -11.26
CA ARG A 228 -13.01 17.10 -9.91
C ARG A 228 -11.72 17.54 -9.22
N GLY A 229 -10.62 16.85 -9.50
CA GLY A 229 -9.32 17.13 -8.89
C GLY A 229 -8.48 18.16 -9.64
N LEU A 230 -8.85 18.58 -10.86
CA LEU A 230 -8.08 19.55 -11.65
C LEU A 230 -7.98 20.92 -10.98
N SER A 231 -6.90 21.66 -11.29
CA SER A 231 -6.78 23.06 -10.91
C SER A 231 -7.83 23.91 -11.66
N SER A 232 -8.27 25.01 -11.04
CA SER A 232 -9.24 25.93 -11.64
C SER A 232 -8.77 26.50 -12.99
N GLU A 233 -7.46 26.65 -13.17
CA GLU A 233 -6.85 27.13 -14.42
C GLU A 233 -7.08 26.13 -15.55
N ILE A 234 -6.69 24.86 -15.37
CA ILE A 234 -6.87 23.82 -16.38
C ILE A 234 -8.37 23.57 -16.62
N ALA A 235 -9.17 23.51 -15.55
CA ALA A 235 -10.61 23.34 -15.64
C ALA A 235 -11.28 24.47 -16.44
N SER A 236 -10.90 25.72 -16.21
CA SER A 236 -11.45 26.85 -16.97
C SER A 236 -11.12 26.75 -18.46
N HIS A 237 -9.88 26.36 -18.80
CA HIS A 237 -9.47 26.17 -20.20
C HIS A 237 -10.21 25.00 -20.87
N LEU A 238 -10.48 23.92 -20.14
CA LEU A 238 -11.27 22.78 -20.65
C LEU A 238 -12.63 23.25 -21.17
N TYR A 239 -13.41 23.96 -20.34
CA TYR A 239 -14.78 24.33 -20.69
C TYR A 239 -14.86 25.57 -21.60
N ASN A 240 -13.86 26.47 -21.58
CA ASN A 240 -13.88 27.68 -22.41
C ASN A 240 -13.53 27.45 -23.89
N THR A 241 -13.01 26.28 -24.25
CA THR A 241 -12.61 25.99 -25.64
C THR A 241 -13.79 25.71 -26.58
N GLY A 242 -14.97 25.39 -26.05
CA GLY A 242 -16.13 24.97 -26.85
C GLY A 242 -15.94 23.61 -27.55
N VAL A 243 -14.83 22.91 -27.29
CA VAL A 243 -14.52 21.59 -27.84
C VAL A 243 -15.13 20.52 -26.94
N PRO A 244 -15.79 19.48 -27.49
CA PRO A 244 -16.36 18.41 -26.67
C PRO A 244 -15.29 17.62 -25.92
N LEU A 245 -15.62 17.22 -24.69
CA LEU A 245 -14.75 16.43 -23.81
C LEU A 245 -14.45 15.04 -24.40
N PRO A 246 -13.16 14.63 -24.48
CA PRO A 246 -12.78 13.30 -24.86
C PRO A 246 -13.36 12.28 -23.88
N LYS A 247 -13.98 11.23 -24.45
CA LYS A 247 -14.55 10.13 -23.66
C LYS A 247 -13.52 9.08 -23.25
N ALA A 248 -12.36 9.08 -23.90
CA ALA A 248 -11.28 8.16 -23.59
C ALA A 248 -10.31 8.79 -22.60
N TYR A 249 -9.97 8.08 -21.51
CA TYR A 249 -9.12 8.59 -20.43
C TYR A 249 -7.76 9.07 -20.95
N GLY A 250 -7.14 8.30 -21.85
CA GLY A 250 -5.85 8.66 -22.44
C GLY A 250 -5.90 9.96 -23.25
N ALA A 251 -6.98 10.19 -23.98
CA ALA A 251 -7.19 11.42 -24.75
C ALA A 251 -7.44 12.62 -23.82
N PHE A 252 -8.26 12.43 -22.79
CA PHE A 252 -8.55 13.46 -21.79
C PHE A 252 -7.29 13.90 -21.04
N LYS A 253 -6.48 12.93 -20.58
CA LYS A 253 -5.16 13.18 -19.97
C LYS A 253 -4.25 13.97 -20.92
N ALA A 254 -4.13 13.54 -22.18
CA ALA A 254 -3.28 14.21 -23.17
C ALA A 254 -3.71 15.67 -23.39
N TRP A 255 -5.02 15.92 -23.38
CA TRP A 255 -5.53 17.28 -23.50
C TRP A 255 -5.16 18.15 -22.30
N CYS A 256 -5.30 17.65 -21.07
CA CYS A 256 -4.90 18.37 -19.86
C CYS A 256 -3.40 18.75 -19.88
N ILE A 257 -2.53 17.84 -20.35
CA ILE A 257 -1.10 18.12 -20.53
C ILE A 257 -0.88 19.28 -21.51
N ASN A 258 -1.59 19.28 -22.64
CA ASN A 258 -1.46 20.33 -23.64
C ASN A 258 -1.94 21.69 -23.11
N ILE A 259 -3.01 21.71 -22.30
CA ILE A 259 -3.51 22.93 -21.67
C ILE A 259 -2.47 23.51 -20.72
N GLU A 260 -1.90 22.70 -19.82
CA GLU A 260 -0.86 23.16 -18.89
C GLU A 260 0.38 23.67 -19.64
N ALA A 261 0.83 22.94 -20.66
CA ALA A 261 1.98 23.36 -21.48
C ALA A 261 1.75 24.72 -22.16
N ASN A 262 0.53 24.98 -22.63
CA ASN A 262 0.16 26.27 -23.20
C ASN A 262 0.08 27.37 -22.14
N ALA A 263 -0.49 27.08 -20.97
CA ALA A 263 -0.57 28.04 -19.86
C ALA A 263 0.84 28.49 -19.39
N LEU A 264 1.78 27.55 -19.27
CA LEU A 264 3.18 27.83 -18.94
C LEU A 264 3.86 28.70 -20.00
N ARG A 265 3.54 28.49 -21.29
CA ARG A 265 4.07 29.30 -22.39
C ARG A 265 3.59 30.75 -22.36
N ASP A 266 2.38 31.00 -21.86
CA ASP A 266 1.79 32.34 -21.82
C ASP A 266 2.12 33.15 -20.55
N GLN A 267 2.62 32.51 -19.48
CA GLN A 267 3.08 33.21 -18.26
C GLN A 267 4.11 34.33 -18.51
N PRO A 268 5.23 34.12 -19.25
CA PRO A 268 6.24 35.18 -19.43
C PRO A 268 5.71 36.38 -20.25
N ARG A 269 4.70 36.17 -21.11
CA ARG A 269 4.09 37.26 -21.88
C ARG A 269 3.34 38.22 -20.96
N LYS A 270 2.58 37.69 -19.99
CA LYS A 270 1.83 38.51 -19.03
C LYS A 270 2.74 39.33 -18.11
N ALA A 271 3.93 38.82 -17.76
CA ALA A 271 4.91 39.57 -16.97
C ALA A 271 5.51 40.77 -17.73
N SER A 272 5.60 40.70 -19.06
CA SER A 272 6.19 41.76 -19.90
C SER A 272 5.26 42.97 -20.11
N TYR A 273 3.93 42.76 -20.14
CA TYR A 273 2.95 43.84 -20.34
C TYR A 273 2.63 44.64 -19.07
N GLY A 274 3.20 44.26 -17.92
CA GLY A 274 2.95 44.91 -16.63
C GLY A 274 3.94 46.01 -16.26
N HIS A 275 4.94 46.32 -17.09
CA HIS A 275 5.84 47.44 -16.81
C HIS A 275 5.24 48.73 -17.39
N PRO A 276 4.66 49.64 -16.58
CA PRO A 276 4.27 50.95 -17.06
C PRO A 276 5.52 51.64 -17.58
N THR A 277 5.53 51.96 -18.87
CA THR A 277 6.56 52.78 -19.48
C THR A 277 6.65 54.08 -18.67
N PRO A 278 7.83 54.47 -18.16
CA PRO A 278 7.97 55.74 -17.46
C PRO A 278 7.48 56.86 -18.37
N GLN A 279 6.44 57.57 -17.96
CA GLN A 279 6.03 58.78 -18.68
C GLN A 279 7.18 59.79 -18.57
N PRO A 280 7.64 60.37 -19.69
CA PRO A 280 8.66 61.40 -19.64
C PRO A 280 8.12 62.62 -18.85
N PRO A 281 8.97 63.26 -18.03
CA PRO A 281 8.57 64.39 -17.21
C PRO A 281 8.14 65.60 -18.07
N PRO A 282 7.25 66.45 -17.54
CA PRO A 282 6.71 67.62 -18.23
C PRO A 282 7.75 68.71 -18.49
#